data_AF-B8RJB2-F1
#
_entry.id   AF-B8RJB2-F1
#
_cell.length_a   1.000
_cell.length_b   1.000
_cell.length_c   1.000
_cell.angle_alpha   90.00
_cell.angle_beta   90.00
_cell.angle_gamma   90.00
#
_symmetry.space_group_name_H-M   'P 1'
#
loop_
_entity.id
_entity.type
_entity.pdbx_description
1 polymer ?
#
loop_
_entity_poly.entity_id
_entity_poly.type
_entity_poly.pdbx_seq_one_letter_code
_entity_poly.pdbx_strand_id
1 'polypeptide(L)'
;SGAVSPTHSVSSFASKSPAMGKAATLTVGDRVIVSSGFGSRPGILKYLGETQFASGTWCGVQLDEASGKNDGSVDGVKYFDCPAKCGIFVPIAKVTLSPSSRKARLSRSGSKESLTSVGTMSSIATTATSRLRMSAQRKSSVNAVPSTPKASFSLQDVLREKQNHIEQLMREREIDREEGANQTILYQKNVQQHHHHHRDTETEIGRWADLVRRRALRIADLRREFQGWHGNHERHCILHDVLLA
;
A
#
# COMPACT_ATOMS: atom_id res chain seq x y z
N SER A 1 23.35 1.64 -59.81
CA SER A 1 24.25 1.29 -58.71
C SER A 1 23.92 2.13 -57.50
N GLY A 2 23.74 1.51 -56.33
CA GLY A 2 23.53 2.21 -55.05
C GLY A 2 22.46 1.56 -54.17
N ALA A 3 22.70 0.33 -53.74
CA ALA A 3 21.95 -0.29 -52.64
C ALA A 3 22.60 0.10 -51.31
N VAL A 4 21.82 0.56 -50.34
CA VAL A 4 22.21 0.60 -48.93
C VAL A 4 21.02 0.23 -48.04
N SER A 5 21.15 -0.90 -47.36
CA SER A 5 20.38 -1.25 -46.17
C SER A 5 20.87 -0.42 -44.97
N PRO A 6 20.01 -0.23 -43.96
CA PRO A 6 20.51 -0.40 -42.60
C PRO A 6 19.61 -1.33 -41.78
N THR A 7 20.22 -2.42 -41.33
CA THR A 7 19.82 -3.22 -40.17
C THR A 7 19.76 -2.35 -38.92
N HIS A 8 18.61 -2.33 -38.23
CA HIS A 8 18.57 -2.13 -36.78
C HIS A 8 17.62 -3.14 -36.16
N SER A 9 18.21 -4.23 -35.67
CA SER A 9 17.61 -5.16 -34.73
C SER A 9 17.35 -4.40 -33.42
N VAL A 10 16.08 -4.19 -33.07
CA VAL A 10 15.70 -3.93 -31.67
C VAL A 10 14.94 -5.15 -31.18
N SER A 11 15.72 -6.00 -30.52
CA SER A 11 15.25 -7.13 -29.72
C SER A 11 14.18 -6.66 -28.74
N SER A 12 13.01 -7.28 -28.84
CA SER A 12 11.98 -7.36 -27.82
C SER A 12 12.59 -7.64 -26.44
N PHE A 13 12.65 -6.63 -25.59
CA PHE A 13 12.61 -6.82 -24.15
C PHE A 13 11.18 -6.46 -23.70
N ALA A 14 10.29 -7.43 -23.81
CA ALA A 14 9.04 -7.38 -23.08
C ALA A 14 9.39 -7.41 -21.59
N SER A 15 9.54 -6.22 -21.00
CA SER A 15 9.55 -6.03 -19.56
C SER A 15 8.21 -6.54 -19.05
N LYS A 16 8.16 -7.80 -18.60
CA LYS A 16 7.01 -8.35 -17.87
C LYS A 16 6.80 -7.48 -16.63
N SER A 17 5.91 -6.49 -16.75
CA SER A 17 5.55 -5.62 -15.66
C SER A 17 4.88 -6.46 -14.56
N PRO A 18 5.30 -6.36 -13.28
CA PRO A 18 4.71 -7.10 -12.17
C PRO A 18 3.22 -6.76 -11.92
N ALA A 19 2.68 -5.76 -12.60
CA ALA A 19 1.25 -5.42 -12.61
C ALA A 19 0.36 -6.53 -13.18
N MET A 20 0.83 -7.28 -14.19
CA MET A 20 0.03 -8.33 -14.85
C MET A 20 -0.29 -9.50 -13.91
N GLY A 21 0.65 -9.83 -13.01
CA GLY A 21 0.49 -10.93 -12.04
C GLY A 21 -0.50 -10.62 -10.92
N LYS A 22 -0.62 -9.35 -10.49
CA LYS A 22 -1.64 -8.94 -9.52
C LYS A 22 -3.03 -8.83 -10.15
N ALA A 23 -3.13 -8.36 -11.39
CA ALA A 23 -4.40 -8.31 -12.13
C ALA A 23 -5.03 -9.69 -12.30
N ALA A 24 -4.20 -10.71 -12.57
CA ALA A 24 -4.66 -12.10 -12.69
C ALA A 24 -5.32 -12.67 -11.42
N THR A 25 -5.10 -12.04 -10.25
CA THR A 25 -5.67 -12.51 -8.97
C THR A 25 -6.88 -11.73 -8.49
N LEU A 26 -7.15 -10.53 -9.04
CA LEU A 26 -8.24 -9.66 -8.59
C LEU A 26 -9.44 -9.80 -9.52
N THR A 27 -10.64 -9.85 -8.95
CA THR A 27 -11.89 -9.96 -9.70
C THR A 27 -12.92 -8.98 -9.15
N VAL A 28 -13.70 -8.36 -10.03
CA VAL A 28 -14.81 -7.50 -9.62
C VAL A 28 -15.74 -8.27 -8.68
N GLY A 29 -16.13 -7.63 -7.57
CA GLY A 29 -16.86 -8.23 -6.47
C GLY A 29 -15.98 -8.66 -5.28
N ASP A 30 -14.66 -8.72 -5.45
CA ASP A 30 -13.76 -9.04 -4.34
C ASP A 30 -13.80 -8.00 -3.24
N ARG A 31 -13.66 -8.49 -1.99
CA ARG A 31 -13.33 -7.63 -0.87
C ARG A 31 -11.85 -7.30 -0.94
N VAL A 32 -11.54 -6.01 -0.99
CA VAL A 32 -10.18 -5.49 -1.14
C VAL A 32 -9.87 -4.46 -0.08
N ILE A 33 -8.59 -4.20 0.11
CA ILE A 33 -8.07 -3.14 0.95
C ILE A 33 -7.24 -2.21 0.07
N VAL A 34 -7.54 -0.92 0.13
CA VAL A 34 -6.81 0.14 -0.56
C VAL A 34 -5.80 0.74 0.40
N SER A 35 -4.52 0.71 0.03
CA SER A 35 -3.46 1.40 0.78
C SER A 35 -3.41 2.88 0.40
N SER A 36 -3.53 3.76 1.40
CA SER A 36 -3.44 5.21 1.26
C SER A 36 -2.55 5.79 2.35
N GLY A 37 -2.06 7.03 2.16
CA GLY A 37 -1.29 7.75 3.18
C GLY A 37 -2.07 8.03 4.47
N PHE A 38 -3.41 7.93 4.41
CA PHE A 38 -4.31 8.06 5.56
C PHE A 38 -4.69 6.70 6.17
N GLY A 39 -3.98 5.62 5.82
CA GLY A 39 -4.24 4.26 6.31
C GLY A 39 -4.89 3.33 5.29
N SER A 40 -5.28 2.14 5.78
CA SER A 40 -5.89 1.08 4.99
C SER A 40 -7.40 1.22 4.93
N ARG A 41 -7.97 1.22 3.73
CA ARG A 41 -9.39 1.51 3.50
C ARG A 41 -10.08 0.33 2.83
N PRO A 42 -10.93 -0.42 3.55
CA PRO A 42 -11.61 -1.58 2.99
C PRO A 42 -12.73 -1.17 2.03
N GLY A 43 -12.99 -2.04 1.05
CA GLY A 43 -14.04 -1.83 0.07
C GLY A 43 -14.23 -3.03 -0.85
N ILE A 44 -15.13 -2.86 -1.82
CA ILE A 44 -15.46 -3.86 -2.82
C ILE A 44 -14.92 -3.40 -4.17
N LEU A 45 -14.18 -4.26 -4.85
CA LEU A 45 -13.71 -3.98 -6.20
C LEU A 45 -14.90 -3.94 -7.16
N LYS A 46 -15.14 -2.81 -7.82
CA LYS A 46 -16.25 -2.60 -8.75
C LYS A 46 -15.81 -2.50 -10.21
N TYR A 47 -14.56 -2.12 -10.44
CA TYR A 47 -13.99 -1.95 -11.76
C TYR A 47 -12.52 -2.36 -11.78
N LEU A 48 -12.08 -3.02 -12.86
CA LEU A 48 -10.69 -3.37 -13.11
C LEU A 48 -10.43 -3.24 -14.61
N GLY A 49 -9.61 -2.27 -15.02
CA GLY A 49 -9.37 -2.01 -16.44
C GLY A 49 -8.63 -0.70 -16.70
N GLU A 50 -8.50 -0.36 -17.97
CA GLU A 50 -7.98 0.95 -18.42
C GLU A 50 -9.03 2.04 -18.21
N THR A 51 -8.61 3.30 -18.08
CA THR A 51 -9.53 4.43 -17.89
C THR A 51 -9.26 5.54 -18.89
N GLN A 52 -10.25 6.41 -19.11
CA GLN A 52 -10.09 7.55 -20.02
C GLN A 52 -9.28 8.69 -19.40
N PHE A 53 -9.25 8.78 -18.06
CA PHE A 53 -8.56 9.86 -17.35
C PHE A 53 -7.07 9.60 -17.13
N ALA A 54 -6.61 8.35 -17.21
CA ALA A 54 -5.20 8.00 -17.03
C ALA A 54 -4.85 6.64 -17.67
N SER A 55 -3.62 6.52 -18.15
CA SER A 55 -3.11 5.27 -18.71
C SER A 55 -2.84 4.20 -17.64
N GLY A 56 -2.76 2.96 -18.08
CA GLY A 56 -2.50 1.79 -17.24
C GLY A 56 -3.76 1.17 -16.63
N THR A 57 -3.58 0.12 -15.83
CA THR A 57 -4.69 -0.58 -15.18
C THR A 57 -5.05 0.05 -13.84
N TRP A 58 -6.31 0.44 -13.73
CA TRP A 58 -6.91 1.05 -12.55
C TRP A 58 -7.95 0.14 -11.93
N CYS A 59 -8.05 0.23 -10.60
CA CYS A 59 -9.09 -0.39 -9.81
C CYS A 59 -10.07 0.69 -9.36
N GLY A 60 -11.34 0.54 -9.73
CA GLY A 60 -12.45 1.29 -9.14
C GLY A 60 -12.99 0.52 -7.94
N VAL A 61 -12.92 1.11 -6.76
CA VAL A 61 -13.33 0.47 -5.50
C VAL A 61 -14.46 1.29 -4.89
N GLN A 62 -15.55 0.61 -4.52
CA GLN A 62 -16.56 1.16 -3.63
C GLN A 62 -16.09 0.93 -2.18
N LEU A 63 -15.84 2.02 -1.47
CA LEU A 63 -15.44 1.98 -0.07
C LEU A 63 -16.64 1.77 0.85
N ASP A 64 -16.36 1.19 2.01
CA ASP A 64 -17.39 0.95 3.02
C ASP A 64 -17.86 2.25 3.68
N GLU A 65 -16.94 3.19 3.82
CA GLU A 65 -17.19 4.50 4.42
C GLU A 65 -17.23 5.60 3.34
N ALA A 66 -17.99 6.67 3.60
CA ALA A 66 -18.16 7.83 2.74
C ALA A 66 -16.93 8.77 2.75
N SER A 67 -15.77 8.20 2.43
CA SER A 67 -14.48 8.89 2.42
C SER A 67 -13.83 8.90 1.03
N GLY A 68 -14.49 8.32 0.03
CA GLY A 68 -14.10 8.30 -1.38
C GLY A 68 -14.20 9.67 -2.06
N LYS A 69 -13.87 9.70 -3.35
CA LYS A 69 -13.79 10.92 -4.15
C LYS A 69 -14.95 11.10 -5.12
N ASN A 70 -15.58 10.00 -5.55
CA ASN A 70 -16.60 10.00 -6.59
C ASN A 70 -17.74 9.04 -6.26
N ASP A 71 -18.69 8.93 -7.18
CA ASP A 71 -19.86 8.02 -7.17
C ASP A 71 -19.71 6.86 -8.17
N GLY A 72 -18.47 6.61 -8.63
CA GLY A 72 -18.15 5.65 -9.70
C GLY A 72 -18.05 6.27 -11.09
N SER A 73 -18.25 7.59 -11.20
CA SER A 73 -18.01 8.36 -12.43
C SER A 73 -16.78 9.28 -12.28
N VAL A 74 -16.03 9.49 -13.37
CA VAL A 74 -14.92 10.45 -13.45
C VAL A 74 -15.02 11.18 -14.79
N ASP A 75 -14.97 12.51 -14.77
CA ASP A 75 -15.06 13.38 -15.95
C ASP A 75 -16.26 13.06 -16.87
N GLY A 76 -17.42 12.77 -16.26
CA GLY A 76 -18.66 12.46 -16.99
C GLY A 76 -18.78 11.03 -17.52
N VAL A 77 -17.71 10.22 -17.40
CA VAL A 77 -17.73 8.81 -17.80
C VAL A 77 -18.05 7.94 -16.58
N LYS A 78 -19.07 7.09 -16.71
CA LYS A 78 -19.46 6.15 -15.64
C LYS A 78 -18.79 4.79 -15.83
N TYR A 79 -18.12 4.32 -14.78
CA TYR A 79 -17.42 3.03 -14.77
C TYR A 79 -18.12 2.00 -13.87
N PHE A 80 -18.72 2.45 -12.76
CA PHE A 80 -19.52 1.63 -11.85
C PHE A 80 -20.51 2.50 -11.07
N ASP A 81 -21.44 1.86 -10.36
CA ASP A 81 -22.39 2.53 -9.48
C ASP A 81 -21.98 2.40 -8.01
N CYS A 82 -21.93 3.52 -7.29
CA CYS A 82 -21.87 3.54 -5.83
C CYS A 82 -22.47 4.84 -5.26
N PRO A 83 -22.70 4.93 -3.93
CA PRO A 83 -23.11 6.18 -3.30
C PRO A 83 -22.07 7.28 -3.50
N ALA A 84 -22.53 8.53 -3.44
CA ALA A 84 -21.66 9.70 -3.53
C ALA A 84 -20.58 9.67 -2.43
N LYS A 85 -19.35 10.04 -2.80
CA LYS A 85 -18.17 10.01 -1.92
C LYS A 85 -17.83 8.60 -1.40
N CYS A 86 -18.24 7.54 -2.08
CA CYS A 86 -17.81 6.18 -1.74
C CYS A 86 -16.89 5.56 -2.79
N GLY A 87 -16.85 6.09 -4.01
CA GLY A 87 -16.01 5.59 -5.10
C GLY A 87 -14.59 6.15 -5.04
N ILE A 88 -13.60 5.31 -5.33
CA ILE A 88 -12.22 5.73 -5.53
C ILE A 88 -11.57 4.94 -6.66
N PHE A 89 -10.74 5.62 -7.45
CA PHE A 89 -9.84 5.00 -8.42
C PHE A 89 -8.41 5.01 -7.89
N VAL A 90 -7.76 3.84 -7.92
CA VAL A 90 -6.35 3.70 -7.55
C VAL A 90 -5.63 2.76 -8.52
N PRO A 91 -4.30 2.93 -8.71
CA PRO A 91 -3.51 1.95 -9.43
C PRO A 91 -3.60 0.58 -8.76
N ILE A 92 -3.60 -0.48 -9.55
CA ILE A 92 -3.70 -1.86 -9.05
C ILE A 92 -2.67 -2.19 -7.96
N ALA A 93 -1.48 -1.58 -8.01
CA ALA A 93 -0.43 -1.75 -7.03
C ALA A 93 -0.85 -1.42 -5.59
N LYS A 94 -1.83 -0.50 -5.42
CA LYS A 94 -2.35 -0.04 -4.12
C LYS A 94 -3.50 -0.90 -3.58
N VAL A 95 -3.91 -1.93 -4.32
CA VAL A 95 -5.04 -2.79 -3.95
C VAL A 95 -4.53 -4.16 -3.54
N THR A 96 -5.02 -4.66 -2.41
CA THR A 96 -4.74 -6.01 -1.91
C THR A 96 -6.04 -6.74 -1.60
N LEU A 97 -6.07 -8.06 -1.79
CA LEU A 97 -7.20 -8.90 -1.40
C LEU A 97 -7.37 -8.91 0.11
N SER A 98 -8.60 -8.71 0.57
CA SER A 98 -8.93 -8.87 1.98
C SER A 98 -8.81 -10.34 2.40
N PRO A 99 -8.32 -10.63 3.63
CA PRO A 99 -8.24 -11.99 4.15
C PRO A 99 -9.58 -12.76 4.15
N SER A 100 -10.72 -12.05 4.23
CA SER A 100 -12.06 -12.64 4.19
C SER A 100 -12.40 -13.26 2.83
N SER A 101 -11.97 -12.64 1.73
CA SER A 101 -12.20 -13.17 0.37
C SER A 101 -11.32 -14.38 0.02
N ARG A 102 -10.14 -14.51 0.65
CA ARG A 102 -9.27 -15.70 0.44
C ARG A 102 -9.92 -16.98 0.96
N LYS A 103 -10.61 -16.92 2.11
CA LYS A 103 -11.34 -18.07 2.68
C LYS A 103 -12.53 -18.50 1.81
N ALA A 104 -13.22 -17.56 1.17
CA ALA A 104 -14.35 -17.84 0.28
C ALA A 104 -13.94 -18.45 -1.08
N ARG A 105 -12.74 -18.14 -1.58
CA ARG A 105 -12.19 -18.76 -2.80
C ARG A 105 -11.68 -20.18 -2.55
N LEU A 106 -11.04 -20.40 -1.40
CA LEU A 106 -10.61 -21.73 -0.95
C LEU A 106 -11.79 -22.67 -0.68
N SER A 107 -12.95 -22.14 -0.24
CA SER A 107 -14.16 -22.96 -0.05
C SER A 107 -14.90 -23.30 -1.35
N ARG A 108 -14.79 -22.46 -2.40
CA ARG A 108 -15.40 -22.71 -3.72
C ARG A 108 -14.58 -23.67 -4.60
N SER A 109 -13.28 -23.79 -4.34
CA SER A 109 -12.41 -24.83 -4.92
C SER A 109 -12.43 -26.12 -4.09
N GLY A 110 -13.56 -26.44 -3.46
CA GLY A 110 -13.76 -27.64 -2.67
C GLY A 110 -14.63 -28.66 -3.40
N SER A 111 -14.12 -29.26 -4.47
CA SER A 111 -14.60 -30.57 -4.92
C SER A 111 -13.50 -31.59 -4.76
N LYS A 112 -13.64 -32.36 -3.67
CA LYS A 112 -13.09 -33.69 -3.42
C LYS A 112 -11.56 -33.85 -3.45
N GLU A 113 -10.89 -33.34 -2.43
CA GLU A 113 -9.80 -34.07 -1.74
C GLU A 113 -9.28 -33.29 -0.52
N SER A 114 -8.77 -34.04 0.45
CA SER A 114 -7.98 -33.60 1.62
C SER A 114 -8.73 -33.25 2.92
N LEU A 115 -9.12 -34.30 3.64
CA LEU A 115 -9.31 -34.31 5.11
C LEU A 115 -7.96 -34.39 5.87
N THR A 116 -6.84 -33.95 5.29
CA THR A 116 -5.53 -34.09 5.92
C THR A 116 -4.82 -32.75 5.99
N SER A 117 -5.19 -31.93 6.98
CA SER A 117 -4.32 -30.89 7.57
C SER A 117 -4.85 -30.46 8.94
N VAL A 118 -5.12 -31.43 9.81
CA VAL A 118 -5.05 -31.24 11.27
C VAL A 118 -3.75 -31.90 11.70
N GLY A 119 -2.64 -31.21 11.44
CA GLY A 119 -1.28 -31.72 11.57
C GLY A 119 -0.37 -30.70 12.24
N THR A 120 -0.76 -30.23 13.42
CA THR A 120 0.15 -29.58 14.38
C THR A 120 -0.26 -29.97 15.81
N MET A 121 -0.05 -31.24 16.12
CA MET A 121 0.26 -31.74 17.47
C MET A 121 1.78 -31.56 17.64
N SER A 122 2.44 -31.30 18.77
CA SER A 122 2.12 -31.16 20.20
C SER A 122 3.46 -30.85 20.88
N SER A 123 3.49 -30.13 22.00
CA SER A 123 4.54 -30.33 23.02
C SER A 123 4.19 -29.67 24.35
N ILE A 124 3.45 -30.39 25.21
CA ILE A 124 3.69 -30.34 26.65
C ILE A 124 3.51 -31.75 27.21
N ALA A 125 4.55 -32.19 27.90
CA ALA A 125 4.73 -33.53 28.42
C ALA A 125 3.68 -33.89 29.48
N THR A 126 3.24 -35.15 29.49
CA THR A 126 2.84 -35.81 30.73
C THR A 126 3.24 -37.28 30.70
N THR A 127 3.86 -37.66 31.80
CA THR A 127 4.45 -38.95 32.13
C THR A 127 3.45 -40.09 32.02
N ALA A 128 3.74 -41.11 31.24
CA ALA A 128 3.12 -42.42 31.40
C ALA A 128 4.09 -43.52 30.95
N THR A 129 4.38 -44.39 31.90
CA THR A 129 5.11 -45.63 31.80
C THR A 129 4.67 -46.49 30.62
N SER A 130 5.63 -47.04 29.87
CA SER A 130 5.47 -48.36 29.27
C SER A 130 6.81 -49.05 29.07
N ARG A 131 6.96 -50.13 29.81
CA ARG A 131 8.04 -51.10 29.71
C ARG A 131 7.89 -51.85 28.40
N LEU A 132 8.94 -51.89 27.57
CA LEU A 132 9.20 -53.02 26.68
C LEU A 132 10.69 -53.33 26.67
N ARG A 133 10.98 -54.58 26.99
CA ARG A 133 12.26 -55.28 27.03
C ARG A 133 12.38 -56.02 25.70
N MET A 134 13.52 -55.98 25.02
CA MET A 134 14.13 -57.16 24.38
C MET A 134 15.58 -56.88 23.95
N SER A 135 16.36 -57.94 24.10
CA SER A 135 17.80 -58.08 24.01
C SER A 135 18.27 -58.48 22.60
N ALA A 136 19.46 -58.02 22.16
CA ALA A 136 20.40 -58.85 21.40
C ALA A 136 21.78 -58.20 21.25
N GLN A 137 22.77 -59.00 21.59
CA GLN A 137 24.22 -58.91 21.48
C GLN A 137 24.74 -58.61 20.05
N ARG A 138 25.89 -57.91 19.92
CA ARG A 138 27.18 -58.44 19.39
C ARG A 138 28.21 -57.33 19.07
N LYS A 139 29.46 -57.60 19.50
CA LYS A 139 30.70 -56.88 19.14
C LYS A 139 31.19 -57.33 17.75
N SER A 140 31.78 -56.41 16.98
CA SER A 140 33.05 -56.66 16.26
C SER A 140 33.59 -55.37 15.62
N SER A 141 34.88 -55.14 15.87
CA SER A 141 35.75 -54.12 15.30
C SER A 141 36.12 -54.43 13.84
N VAL A 142 36.16 -53.43 12.96
CA VAL A 142 37.15 -53.31 11.88
C VAL A 142 37.30 -51.85 11.41
N ASN A 143 38.54 -51.48 11.10
CA ASN A 143 39.05 -50.13 10.80
C ASN A 143 38.90 -49.67 9.34
N ALA A 144 39.05 -48.34 9.18
CA ALA A 144 39.62 -47.55 8.05
C ALA A 144 38.70 -47.08 6.90
N VAL A 145 38.58 -45.76 6.69
CA VAL A 145 39.26 -44.92 5.67
C VAL A 145 38.97 -43.42 5.98
N PRO A 146 39.90 -42.45 5.74
CA PRO A 146 39.73 -41.04 6.10
C PRO A 146 39.23 -40.11 4.97
N SER A 147 38.74 -38.95 5.41
CA SER A 147 38.65 -37.65 4.71
C SER A 147 37.65 -37.44 3.57
N THR A 148 36.47 -36.92 3.94
CA THR A 148 35.89 -35.73 3.29
C THR A 148 35.43 -34.79 4.41
N PRO A 149 35.79 -33.50 4.45
CA PRO A 149 35.22 -32.59 5.45
C PRO A 149 33.76 -32.33 5.06
N LYS A 150 32.84 -33.14 5.58
CA LYS A 150 31.47 -32.67 5.75
C LYS A 150 31.59 -31.47 6.66
N ALA A 151 31.16 -30.30 6.18
CA ALA A 151 30.96 -29.14 7.04
C ALA A 151 29.90 -29.53 8.08
N SER A 152 30.36 -30.20 9.13
CA SER A 152 29.60 -30.51 10.32
C SER A 152 29.42 -29.17 10.99
N PHE A 153 28.31 -28.50 10.69
CA PHE A 153 27.90 -27.32 11.43
C PHE A 153 27.94 -27.72 12.91
N SER A 154 28.90 -27.15 13.65
CA SER A 154 29.08 -27.50 15.05
C SER A 154 27.82 -27.07 15.78
N LEU A 155 27.43 -27.80 16.83
CA LEU A 155 26.35 -27.33 17.71
C LEU A 155 26.63 -25.91 18.23
N GLN A 156 27.91 -25.56 18.37
CA GLN A 156 28.36 -24.20 18.71
C GLN A 156 28.04 -23.16 17.62
N ASP A 157 28.06 -23.53 16.35
CA ASP A 157 27.73 -22.64 15.23
C ASP A 157 26.23 -22.37 15.19
N VAL A 158 25.41 -23.40 15.43
CA VAL A 158 23.94 -23.25 15.57
C VAL A 158 23.61 -22.33 16.74
N LEU A 159 24.27 -22.49 17.89
CA LEU A 159 24.05 -21.63 19.06
C LEU A 159 24.45 -20.18 18.78
N ARG A 160 25.58 -19.97 18.10
CA ARG A 160 26.03 -18.62 17.69
C ARG A 160 25.07 -17.98 16.70
N GLU A 161 24.57 -18.74 15.73
CA GLU A 161 23.60 -18.26 14.75
C GLU A 161 22.26 -17.89 15.41
N LYS A 162 21.79 -18.70 16.37
CA LYS A 162 20.59 -18.37 17.15
C LYS A 162 20.80 -17.13 18.02
N GLN A 163 21.97 -16.97 18.62
CA GLN A 163 22.31 -15.76 19.37
C GLN A 163 22.29 -14.51 18.46
N ASN A 164 22.89 -14.59 17.28
CA ASN A 164 22.87 -13.51 16.29
C ASN A 164 21.44 -13.19 15.81
N HIS A 165 20.59 -14.21 15.65
CA HIS A 165 19.20 -14.01 15.25
C HIS A 165 18.39 -13.30 16.33
N ILE A 166 18.60 -13.63 17.61
CA ILE A 166 17.95 -12.92 18.73
C ILE A 166 18.37 -11.45 18.72
N GLU A 167 19.66 -11.15 18.55
CA GLU A 167 20.14 -9.77 18.45
C GLU A 167 19.57 -9.03 17.24
N GLN A 168 19.40 -9.72 16.11
CA GLN A 168 18.76 -9.17 14.93
C GLN A 168 17.30 -8.80 15.19
N LEU A 169 16.52 -9.71 15.78
CA LEU A 169 15.12 -9.47 16.13
C LEU A 169 14.96 -8.30 17.12
N MET A 170 15.89 -8.16 18.07
CA MET A 170 15.89 -7.04 19.01
C MET A 170 16.17 -5.71 18.30
N ARG A 171 17.10 -5.66 17.33
CA ARG A 171 17.33 -4.46 16.51
C ARG A 171 16.15 -4.12 15.62
N GLU A 172 15.54 -5.13 14.99
CA GLU A 172 14.39 -4.94 14.11
C GLU A 172 13.19 -4.35 14.86
N ARG A 173 12.90 -4.87 16.07
CA ARG A 173 11.87 -4.29 16.94
C ARG A 173 12.13 -2.84 17.31
N GLU A 174 13.39 -2.50 17.55
CA GLU A 174 13.77 -1.13 17.90
C GLU A 174 13.61 -0.18 16.71
N ILE A 175 14.02 -0.63 15.51
CA ILE A 175 13.80 0.10 14.26
C ILE A 175 12.31 0.32 14.02
N ASP A 176 11.47 -0.71 14.14
CA ASP A 176 10.02 -0.59 13.97
C ASP A 176 9.40 0.44 14.94
N ARG A 177 9.88 0.46 16.19
CA ARG A 177 9.44 1.41 17.22
C ARG A 177 9.86 2.84 16.85
N GLU A 178 11.08 3.03 16.40
CA GLU A 178 11.60 4.33 15.97
C GLU A 178 10.93 4.83 14.69
N GLU A 179 10.70 3.96 13.70
CA GLU A 179 9.98 4.28 12.48
C GLU A 179 8.54 4.70 12.77
N GLY A 180 7.85 4.00 13.67
CA GLY A 180 6.52 4.38 14.13
C GLY A 180 6.47 5.76 14.81
N ALA A 181 7.46 6.06 15.66
CA ALA A 181 7.59 7.37 16.29
C ALA A 181 7.88 8.48 15.27
N ASN A 182 8.82 8.25 14.35
CA ASN A 182 9.19 9.17 13.29
C ASN A 182 8.01 9.46 12.35
N GLN A 183 7.25 8.43 11.99
CA GLN A 183 6.04 8.59 11.17
C GLN A 183 5.00 9.46 11.87
N THR A 184 4.81 9.27 13.18
CA THR A 184 3.90 10.09 13.99
C THR A 184 4.34 11.55 14.06
N ILE A 185 5.64 11.79 14.28
CA ILE A 185 6.22 13.15 14.33
C ILE A 185 6.04 13.86 12.97
N LEU A 186 6.32 13.16 11.87
CA LEU A 186 6.15 13.72 10.51
C LEU A 186 4.70 14.09 10.24
N TYR A 187 3.76 13.21 10.59
CA TYR A 187 2.34 13.50 10.45
C TYR A 187 1.93 14.74 11.26
N GLN A 188 2.35 14.82 12.53
CA GLN A 188 2.06 15.97 13.38
C GLN A 188 2.65 17.28 12.81
N LYS A 189 3.88 17.23 12.31
CA LYS A 189 4.54 18.38 11.67
C LYS A 189 3.78 18.86 10.42
N ASN A 190 3.32 17.94 9.58
CA ASN A 190 2.55 18.29 8.38
C ASN A 190 1.22 18.96 8.74
N VAL A 191 0.52 18.46 9.76
CA VAL A 191 -0.72 19.09 10.27
C VAL A 191 -0.45 20.50 10.79
N GLN A 192 0.63 20.68 11.57
CA GLN A 192 1.02 22.00 12.08
C GLN A 192 1.37 22.97 10.94
N GLN A 193 2.10 22.53 9.92
CA GLN A 193 2.43 23.36 8.76
C GLN A 193 1.19 23.82 8.00
N HIS A 194 0.24 22.91 7.75
CA HIS A 194 -1.03 23.28 7.13
C HIS A 194 -1.82 24.28 7.96
N HIS A 195 -1.86 24.09 9.29
CA HIS A 195 -2.57 25.01 10.17
C HIS A 195 -1.91 26.40 10.20
N HIS A 196 -0.57 26.46 10.19
CA HIS A 196 0.16 27.72 10.12
C HIS A 196 -0.12 28.46 8.81
N HIS A 197 -0.03 27.76 7.67
CA HIS A 197 -0.32 28.34 6.37
C HIS A 197 -1.75 28.90 6.28
N HIS A 198 -2.75 28.15 6.78
CA HIS A 198 -4.14 28.63 6.81
C HIS A 198 -4.28 29.91 7.65
N ARG A 199 -3.65 29.95 8.82
CA ARG A 199 -3.70 31.12 9.71
C ARG A 199 -3.06 32.36 9.09
N ASP A 200 -1.97 32.18 8.36
CA ASP A 200 -1.30 33.27 7.65
C ASP A 200 -2.18 33.79 6.50
N THR A 201 -2.82 32.89 5.73
CA THR A 201 -3.75 33.27 4.67
C THR A 201 -4.97 34.03 5.20
N GLU A 202 -5.57 33.59 6.31
CA GLU A 202 -6.70 34.31 6.95
C GLU A 202 -6.27 35.70 7.44
N THR A 203 -5.06 35.81 7.98
CA THR A 203 -4.51 37.10 8.42
C THR A 203 -4.31 38.05 7.24
N GLU A 204 -3.84 37.53 6.09
CA GLU A 204 -3.64 38.31 4.88
C GLU A 204 -4.98 38.74 4.26
N ILE A 205 -5.97 37.83 4.18
CA ILE A 205 -7.35 38.14 3.78
C ILE A 205 -7.91 39.28 4.63
N GLY A 206 -7.76 39.22 5.95
CA GLY A 206 -8.21 40.28 6.86
C GLY A 206 -7.53 41.63 6.60
N ARG A 207 -6.22 41.64 6.32
CA ARG A 207 -5.48 42.86 5.96
C ARG A 207 -5.98 43.48 4.66
N TRP A 208 -6.27 42.66 3.63
CA TRP A 208 -6.82 43.13 2.36
C TRP A 208 -8.25 43.66 2.53
N ALA A 209 -9.08 42.98 3.30
CA ALA A 209 -10.44 43.43 3.61
C ALA A 209 -10.44 44.80 4.33
N ASP A 210 -9.55 44.99 5.30
CA ASP A 210 -9.38 46.26 6.00
C ASP A 210 -8.87 47.38 5.08
N LEU A 211 -7.95 47.08 4.16
CA LEU A 211 -7.43 48.06 3.20
C LEU A 211 -8.52 48.54 2.24
N VAL A 212 -9.33 47.61 1.73
CA VAL A 212 -10.51 47.90 0.89
C VAL A 212 -11.49 48.79 1.65
N ARG A 213 -11.79 48.44 2.90
CA ARG A 213 -12.69 49.21 3.78
C ARG A 213 -12.16 50.63 4.05
N ARG A 214 -10.87 50.78 4.36
CA ARG A 214 -10.23 52.08 4.68
C ARG A 214 -10.16 53.04 3.51
N ARG A 215 -9.96 52.55 2.29
CA ARG A 215 -9.94 53.42 1.09
C ARG A 215 -11.33 53.85 0.61
N ALA A 216 -12.41 53.40 1.28
CA ALA A 216 -13.81 53.66 0.90
C ALA A 216 -14.10 53.33 -0.58
N LEU A 217 -13.36 52.39 -1.15
CA LEU A 217 -13.54 51.96 -2.52
C LEU A 217 -14.82 51.14 -2.60
N ARG A 218 -15.74 51.55 -3.46
CA ARG A 218 -16.97 50.76 -3.69
C ARG A 218 -16.56 49.41 -4.24
N ILE A 219 -17.08 48.34 -3.65
CA ILE A 219 -16.81 46.95 -4.04
C ILE A 219 -17.04 46.75 -5.56
N ALA A 220 -18.03 47.44 -6.14
CA ALA A 220 -18.31 47.37 -7.57
C ALA A 220 -17.18 47.93 -8.48
N ASP A 221 -16.45 48.95 -8.02
CA ASP A 221 -15.34 49.54 -8.77
C ASP A 221 -14.10 48.63 -8.71
N LEU A 222 -13.84 48.02 -7.55
CA LEU A 222 -12.81 47.00 -7.35
C LEU A 222 -13.05 45.75 -8.21
N ARG A 223 -14.30 45.24 -8.26
CA ARG A 223 -14.63 44.06 -9.10
C ARG A 223 -14.32 44.30 -10.58
N ARG A 224 -14.56 45.52 -11.08
CA ARG A 224 -14.30 45.89 -12.47
C ARG A 224 -12.80 45.93 -12.79
N GLU A 225 -11.99 46.47 -11.88
CA GLU A 225 -10.52 46.45 -12.03
C GLU A 225 -9.94 45.04 -11.85
N PHE A 226 -10.53 44.23 -10.96
CA PHE A 226 -10.06 42.89 -10.65
C PHE A 226 -10.27 41.87 -11.78
N GLN A 227 -11.32 42.03 -12.61
CA GLN A 227 -11.55 41.17 -13.77
C GLN A 227 -10.41 41.17 -14.79
N GLY A 228 -9.57 42.21 -14.81
CA GLY A 228 -8.39 42.31 -15.67
C GLY A 228 -7.07 41.98 -14.96
N TRP A 229 -7.08 41.51 -13.71
CA TRP A 229 -5.86 41.40 -12.93
C TRP A 229 -5.02 40.16 -13.29
N HIS A 230 -3.75 40.40 -13.62
CA HIS A 230 -2.74 39.38 -13.93
C HIS A 230 -1.66 39.30 -12.83
N GLY A 231 -2.06 39.45 -11.57
CA GLY A 231 -1.19 39.36 -10.40
C GLY A 231 -0.77 37.92 -10.04
N ASN A 232 0.09 37.79 -9.04
CA ASN A 232 0.56 36.50 -8.54
C ASN A 232 -0.62 35.64 -8.05
N HIS A 233 -0.62 34.34 -8.35
CA HIS A 233 -1.78 33.45 -8.18
C HIS A 233 -2.33 33.45 -6.75
N GLU A 234 -1.46 33.42 -5.74
CA GLU A 234 -1.86 33.45 -4.33
C GLU A 234 -2.60 34.75 -3.97
N ARG A 235 -2.10 35.90 -4.46
CA ARG A 235 -2.74 37.19 -4.22
C ARG A 235 -4.06 37.33 -4.99
N HIS A 236 -4.15 36.71 -6.18
CA HIS A 236 -5.39 36.55 -6.94
C HIS A 236 -6.44 35.81 -6.12
N CYS A 237 -6.13 34.63 -5.60
CA CYS A 237 -7.07 33.86 -4.79
C CYS A 237 -7.52 34.62 -3.53
N ILE A 238 -6.58 35.23 -2.80
CA ILE A 238 -6.87 36.01 -1.58
C ILE A 238 -7.82 37.19 -1.88
N LEU A 239 -7.54 37.98 -2.91
CA LEU A 239 -8.38 39.14 -3.25
C LEU A 239 -9.74 38.73 -3.84
N HIS A 240 -9.80 37.60 -4.55
CA HIS A 240 -11.05 37.01 -5.02
C HIS A 240 -11.94 36.59 -3.84
N ASP A 241 -11.38 35.93 -2.84
CA ASP A 241 -12.11 35.50 -1.63
C ASP A 241 -12.60 36.71 -0.81
N VAL A 242 -11.76 37.75 -0.66
CA VAL A 242 -12.16 39.03 -0.03
C VAL A 242 -13.31 39.71 -0.77
N LEU A 243 -13.33 39.63 -2.11
CA LEU A 243 -14.39 40.20 -2.92
C LEU A 243 -15.66 39.32 -2.95
N LEU A 244 -15.59 38.05 -2.62
CA LEU A 244 -16.76 37.16 -2.59
C LEU A 244 -17.39 36.96 -1.19
N ALA A 245 -16.67 37.33 -0.12
CA ALA A 245 -17.20 37.45 1.24
C ALA A 245 -18.10 38.69 1.42
#